data_AF-A0A8H2W598-F1
#
_entry.id   AF-A0A8H2W598-F1
#
_cell.length_a   1.000
_cell.length_b   1.000
_cell.length_c   1.000
_cell.angle_alpha   90.00
_cell.angle_beta   90.00
_cell.angle_gamma   90.00
#
_symmetry.space_group_name_H-M   'P 1'
#
loop_
_entity.id
_entity.type
_entity.pdbx_description
1 polymer ?
#
loop_
_entity_poly.entity_id
_entity_poly.type
_entity_poly.pdbx_seq_one_letter_code
_entity_poly.pdbx_strand_id
1 'polypeptide(L)'
;MGEDATEGNMARYGRALLEHLPDETTNLLVELCSGALQPKPVSAIDTEFVDSPVSARLLEPPRSKEKLKEKGKEDPKRRGTLDDKPSLSSLSQTTSVVTSVVPTPARAPSPPPPTPPPSPRQFFAHFVAHSKQFVQFLERVAEKRWGQSVNSLGVVTINPPNRSLAELESEVSEQAAVWNTLLELYLTSADEKTKAIGVLRSGGDTITGSHDPKLPFDNMHALILCSTFQFTDGLMLLWEQMGMYEDVLRFWMERALDPSIIPSPSNLDLELESKKSSQRVLIHLAQYGPAHPHLYELVLRFLTSTSELLHRHSADITKILDVIEREKIMPPLGVVQILARNGVASVGLVKAWLMTRINESRTEVESDRKLIESYRTETKAKLQEIAELSDPEHPRVFHVTRCATCGSALDLPTIHFMCKHSYHQKCLPDQDIECPICARHHSVIKEIRRTNERLADAHGVFTSSVAENGFEAVASAFGRGILSRRLDEDNSGISVVV
;
A
#
# COMPACT_ATOMS: atom_id res chain seq x y z
N MET A 1 10.35 -5.04 -50.80
CA MET A 1 11.59 -5.83 -50.56
C MET A 1 11.37 -6.67 -49.31
N GLY A 2 12.31 -7.52 -48.89
CA GLY A 2 12.19 -8.22 -47.61
C GLY A 2 12.34 -7.25 -46.42
N GLU A 3 11.80 -7.63 -45.25
CA GLU A 3 11.90 -6.84 -44.01
C GLU A 3 13.37 -6.67 -43.59
N ASP A 4 14.13 -7.76 -43.53
CA ASP A 4 15.57 -7.82 -43.22
C ASP A 4 16.40 -6.90 -44.13
N ALA A 5 16.04 -6.85 -45.42
CA ALA A 5 16.70 -6.01 -46.42
C ALA A 5 16.31 -4.53 -46.27
N THR A 6 15.17 -4.24 -45.66
CA THR A 6 14.74 -2.88 -45.33
C THR A 6 15.43 -2.41 -44.06
N GLU A 7 15.45 -3.24 -43.01
CA GLU A 7 16.20 -3.01 -41.75
C GLU A 7 17.69 -2.75 -42.02
N GLY A 8 18.38 -3.66 -42.72
CA GLY A 8 19.81 -3.54 -43.00
C GLY A 8 20.19 -2.32 -43.87
N ASN A 9 19.28 -1.85 -44.73
CA ASN A 9 19.48 -0.59 -45.46
C ASN A 9 19.18 0.64 -44.58
N MET A 10 18.13 0.62 -43.76
CA MET A 10 17.81 1.72 -42.85
C MET A 10 18.88 1.92 -41.77
N ALA A 11 19.45 0.85 -41.23
CA ALA A 11 20.56 0.89 -40.28
C ALA A 11 21.87 1.45 -40.90
N ARG A 12 21.99 1.48 -42.23
CA ARG A 12 23.19 1.96 -42.94
C ARG A 12 23.02 3.35 -43.55
N TYR A 13 21.82 3.68 -44.03
CA TYR A 13 21.54 4.91 -44.80
C TYR A 13 20.55 5.86 -44.11
N GLY A 14 19.92 5.45 -43.01
CA GLY A 14 18.83 6.18 -42.36
C GLY A 14 19.14 7.63 -41.97
N ARG A 15 20.40 7.96 -41.63
CA ARG A 15 20.81 9.34 -41.34
C ARG A 15 20.77 10.24 -42.58
N ALA A 16 21.34 9.78 -43.69
CA ALA A 16 21.32 10.52 -44.96
C ALA A 16 19.91 10.61 -45.57
N LEU A 17 19.07 9.61 -45.30
CA LEU A 17 17.66 9.63 -45.68
C LEU A 17 16.86 10.64 -44.83
N LEU A 18 17.07 10.72 -43.51
CA LEU A 18 16.46 11.76 -42.66
C LEU A 18 16.94 13.18 -43.02
N GLU A 19 18.20 13.33 -43.45
CA GLU A 19 18.78 14.63 -43.85
C GLU A 19 18.16 15.20 -45.14
N HIS A 20 17.66 14.34 -46.04
CA HIS A 20 17.07 14.75 -47.33
C HIS A 20 15.54 14.58 -47.42
N LEU A 21 14.96 13.59 -46.75
CA LEU A 21 13.54 13.22 -46.77
C LEU A 21 13.07 12.88 -45.34
N PRO A 22 13.04 13.87 -44.42
CA PRO A 22 12.87 13.64 -42.99
C PRO A 22 11.55 12.95 -42.64
N ASP A 23 10.45 13.36 -43.27
CA ASP A 23 9.11 12.92 -42.87
C ASP A 23 8.73 11.59 -43.53
N GLU A 24 9.11 11.37 -44.79
CA GLU A 24 8.99 10.09 -45.49
C GLU A 24 9.82 9.00 -44.82
N THR A 25 11.07 9.32 -44.45
CA THR A 25 11.96 8.38 -43.76
C THR A 25 11.46 8.07 -42.36
N THR A 26 10.90 9.05 -41.66
CA THR A 26 10.24 8.85 -40.36
C THR A 26 9.05 7.89 -40.49
N ASN A 27 8.19 8.08 -41.49
CA ASN A 27 7.04 7.20 -41.72
C ASN A 27 7.47 5.76 -42.06
N LEU A 28 8.50 5.58 -42.89
CA LEU A 28 9.06 4.26 -43.21
C LEU A 28 9.63 3.55 -41.96
N LEU A 29 10.34 4.29 -41.10
CA LEU A 29 10.85 3.76 -39.82
C LEU A 29 9.72 3.40 -38.86
N VAL A 30 8.64 4.19 -38.80
CA VAL A 30 7.43 3.87 -38.03
C VAL A 30 6.79 2.57 -38.53
N GLU A 31 6.64 2.37 -39.84
CA GLU A 31 6.02 1.16 -40.41
C GLU A 31 6.86 -0.10 -40.18
N LEU A 32 8.19 0.02 -40.31
CA LEU A 32 9.14 -1.04 -39.97
C LEU A 32 9.07 -1.39 -38.47
N CYS A 33 9.20 -0.40 -37.59
CA CYS A 33 9.25 -0.63 -36.14
C CYS A 33 7.88 -0.99 -35.52
N SER A 34 6.76 -0.81 -36.23
CA SER A 34 5.42 -1.24 -35.78
C SER A 34 4.97 -2.57 -36.41
N GLY A 35 5.80 -3.23 -37.23
CA GLY A 35 5.45 -4.48 -37.89
C GLY A 35 4.38 -4.34 -38.99
N ALA A 36 4.10 -3.13 -39.45
CA ALA A 36 3.10 -2.87 -40.49
C ALA A 36 3.50 -3.43 -41.87
N LEU A 37 4.79 -3.70 -42.07
CA LEU A 37 5.35 -4.33 -43.28
C LEU A 37 5.14 -5.86 -43.34
N GLN A 38 4.65 -6.48 -42.25
CA GLN A 38 4.49 -7.93 -42.18
C GLN A 38 3.23 -8.42 -42.92
N PRO A 39 3.28 -9.58 -43.59
CA PRO A 39 2.14 -10.10 -44.33
C PRO A 39 1.02 -10.51 -43.37
N LYS A 40 -0.07 -9.73 -43.34
CA LYS A 40 -1.31 -10.11 -42.64
C LYS A 40 -1.71 -11.54 -43.03
N PRO A 41 -2.01 -12.43 -42.07
CA PRO A 41 -2.59 -13.73 -42.40
C PRO A 41 -3.92 -13.51 -43.12
N VAL A 42 -4.09 -14.15 -44.27
CA VAL A 42 -5.25 -13.94 -45.13
C VAL A 42 -6.51 -14.51 -44.46
N SER A 43 -7.29 -13.63 -43.83
CA SER A 43 -8.67 -13.91 -43.44
C SER A 43 -9.49 -14.26 -44.69
N ALA A 44 -10.42 -15.21 -44.56
CA ALA A 44 -11.18 -15.71 -45.71
C ALA A 44 -11.94 -14.60 -46.44
N ILE A 45 -12.13 -14.78 -47.74
CA ILE A 45 -12.87 -13.84 -48.60
C ILE A 45 -14.35 -14.08 -48.40
N ASP A 46 -15.05 -13.14 -47.76
CA ASP A 46 -16.50 -13.05 -47.86
C ASP A 46 -16.87 -12.47 -49.23
N THR A 47 -17.63 -13.24 -50.01
CA THR A 47 -18.11 -12.83 -51.34
C THR A 47 -19.56 -12.36 -51.27
N GLU A 48 -19.79 -11.05 -51.35
CA GLU A 48 -21.12 -10.50 -51.64
C GLU A 48 -21.25 -10.07 -53.11
N PHE A 49 -22.41 -10.36 -53.69
CA PHE A 49 -22.76 -10.07 -55.09
C PHE A 49 -23.39 -8.67 -55.22
N VAL A 50 -23.03 -7.94 -56.27
CA VAL A 50 -23.82 -6.82 -56.82
C VAL A 50 -23.80 -6.92 -58.35
N ASP A 51 -24.92 -6.56 -58.99
CA ASP A 51 -25.28 -7.02 -60.34
C ASP A 51 -25.15 -5.96 -61.46
N SER A 52 -24.83 -6.42 -62.67
CA SER A 52 -25.09 -5.75 -63.98
C SER A 52 -24.40 -4.41 -64.38
N PRO A 53 -24.33 -4.05 -65.68
CA PRO A 53 -24.06 -4.89 -66.87
C PRO A 53 -23.16 -4.24 -67.99
N VAL A 54 -22.95 -4.98 -69.09
CA VAL A 54 -22.55 -4.56 -70.48
C VAL A 54 -21.06 -4.52 -70.91
N SER A 55 -20.68 -5.52 -71.73
CA SER A 55 -19.67 -5.54 -72.85
C SER A 55 -18.19 -5.14 -72.59
N ALA A 56 -17.15 -5.77 -73.17
CA ALA A 56 -17.09 -6.54 -74.43
C ALA A 56 -15.93 -7.58 -74.53
N ARG A 57 -16.26 -8.78 -75.07
CA ARG A 57 -15.55 -9.64 -76.06
C ARG A 57 -14.00 -9.81 -76.12
N LEU A 58 -13.61 -11.08 -76.33
CA LEU A 58 -12.37 -11.63 -76.96
C LEU A 58 -11.07 -11.53 -76.11
N LEU A 59 -10.21 -12.55 -75.95
CA LEU A 59 -9.98 -13.81 -76.69
C LEU A 59 -9.70 -15.05 -75.77
N GLU A 60 -9.88 -16.26 -76.30
CA GLU A 60 -9.31 -17.53 -75.78
C GLU A 60 -7.93 -17.83 -76.44
N PRO A 61 -7.11 -18.74 -75.87
CA PRO A 61 -7.14 -20.15 -76.32
C PRO A 61 -7.29 -21.20 -75.17
N PRO A 62 -7.56 -22.49 -75.48
CA PRO A 62 -8.22 -23.41 -74.54
C PRO A 62 -7.29 -24.39 -73.77
N ARG A 63 -7.87 -25.00 -72.73
CA ARG A 63 -7.36 -26.23 -72.06
C ARG A 63 -7.69 -27.49 -72.86
N SER A 64 -6.83 -28.49 -72.78
CA SER A 64 -7.22 -29.92 -72.91
C SER A 64 -7.41 -30.56 -71.51
N LYS A 65 -8.12 -31.69 -71.46
CA LYS A 65 -8.43 -32.50 -70.26
C LYS A 65 -8.14 -33.96 -70.59
N GLU A 66 -7.93 -34.83 -69.59
CA GLU A 66 -8.61 -36.14 -69.57
C GLU A 66 -8.64 -36.83 -68.18
N LYS A 67 -9.20 -38.04 -68.11
CA LYS A 67 -9.66 -38.77 -66.91
C LYS A 67 -9.27 -40.25 -66.95
N LEU A 68 -9.17 -40.90 -65.77
CA LEU A 68 -9.78 -42.19 -65.31
C LEU A 68 -9.09 -42.57 -63.94
N LYS A 69 -9.64 -43.24 -62.90
CA LYS A 69 -10.57 -44.39 -62.68
C LYS A 69 -9.96 -45.77 -63.07
N GLU A 70 -10.12 -46.89 -62.34
CA GLU A 70 -11.02 -47.27 -61.21
C GLU A 70 -10.59 -48.60 -60.47
N LYS A 71 -10.96 -48.81 -59.17
CA LYS A 71 -11.01 -50.11 -58.37
C LYS A 71 -9.70 -50.94 -58.23
N GLY A 72 -9.47 -51.92 -57.31
CA GLY A 72 -10.15 -52.62 -56.17
C GLY A 72 -9.23 -53.81 -55.70
N LYS A 73 -9.46 -54.73 -54.72
CA LYS A 73 -10.40 -54.97 -53.59
C LYS A 73 -9.87 -56.21 -52.74
N GLU A 74 -10.41 -56.48 -51.53
CA GLU A 74 -10.46 -57.78 -50.75
C GLU A 74 -9.36 -58.18 -49.70
N ASP A 75 -9.71 -58.09 -48.40
CA ASP A 75 -9.90 -59.15 -47.34
C ASP A 75 -8.95 -60.39 -47.14
N PRO A 76 -8.96 -61.14 -45.97
CA PRO A 76 -9.39 -60.85 -44.57
C PRO A 76 -8.59 -61.55 -43.38
N LYS A 77 -9.06 -61.36 -42.11
CA LYS A 77 -9.08 -62.27 -40.88
C LYS A 77 -8.03 -62.23 -39.71
N ARG A 78 -8.57 -61.97 -38.49
CA ARG A 78 -8.36 -62.64 -37.13
C ARG A 78 -6.98 -62.57 -36.40
N ARG A 79 -6.81 -62.72 -35.07
CA ARG A 79 -7.64 -62.64 -33.80
C ARG A 79 -6.73 -62.82 -32.53
N GLY A 80 -6.97 -62.09 -31.42
CA GLY A 80 -6.41 -62.35 -30.04
C GLY A 80 -5.52 -61.22 -29.48
N THR A 81 -5.54 -60.69 -28.22
CA THR A 81 -5.58 -61.19 -26.80
C THR A 81 -4.18 -61.54 -26.23
N LEU A 82 -3.72 -61.11 -25.03
CA LEU A 82 -4.29 -60.29 -23.91
C LEU A 82 -3.20 -59.74 -22.93
N ASP A 83 -3.61 -58.80 -22.04
CA ASP A 83 -3.12 -58.40 -20.68
C ASP A 83 -1.72 -57.80 -20.30
N ASP A 84 -1.81 -56.86 -19.32
CA ASP A 84 -0.89 -56.39 -18.23
C ASP A 84 0.35 -55.44 -18.38
N LYS A 85 0.78 -54.87 -17.23
CA LYS A 85 1.84 -53.84 -16.97
C LYS A 85 2.90 -54.39 -15.94
N PRO A 86 3.94 -53.66 -15.41
CA PRO A 86 4.41 -52.26 -15.58
C PRO A 86 5.96 -52.02 -15.72
N SER A 87 6.38 -50.74 -15.65
CA SER A 87 7.67 -50.20 -15.12
C SER A 87 8.95 -49.97 -15.98
N LEU A 88 9.34 -48.68 -16.02
CA LEU A 88 10.69 -48.09 -15.88
C LEU A 88 11.86 -48.34 -16.88
N SER A 89 12.28 -47.21 -17.50
CA SER A 89 13.66 -46.70 -17.66
C SER A 89 14.55 -47.05 -18.88
N SER A 90 15.58 -46.20 -19.07
CA SER A 90 16.69 -46.21 -20.05
C SER A 90 16.43 -45.69 -21.48
N LEU A 91 17.49 -45.17 -22.12
CA LEU A 91 17.50 -44.57 -23.47
C LEU A 91 18.16 -45.53 -24.47
N SER A 92 17.60 -45.64 -25.68
CA SER A 92 18.35 -45.67 -26.97
C SER A 92 17.39 -45.63 -28.16
N GLN A 93 17.81 -45.04 -29.28
CA GLN A 93 17.03 -45.01 -30.53
C GLN A 93 17.53 -46.08 -31.50
N THR A 94 16.65 -47.01 -31.90
CA THR A 94 16.80 -47.78 -33.16
C THR A 94 15.44 -48.00 -33.82
N THR A 95 15.27 -47.39 -35.00
CA THR A 95 14.48 -47.88 -36.14
C THR A 95 13.22 -48.76 -35.90
N SER A 96 12.07 -48.16 -36.24
CA SER A 96 11.01 -48.80 -37.06
C SER A 96 10.23 -50.02 -36.51
N VAL A 97 8.94 -49.82 -36.20
CA VAL A 97 7.84 -50.22 -37.12
C VAL A 97 6.50 -49.59 -36.71
N VAL A 98 5.80 -49.11 -37.75
CA VAL A 98 4.38 -48.72 -37.89
C VAL A 98 3.38 -49.13 -36.79
N THR A 99 2.57 -48.15 -36.35
CA THR A 99 1.14 -48.35 -36.02
C THR A 99 0.30 -47.53 -37.00
N SER A 100 -0.79 -48.10 -37.52
CA SER A 100 -1.55 -47.47 -38.63
C SER A 100 -2.34 -46.24 -38.21
N VAL A 101 -2.21 -45.17 -39.01
CA VAL A 101 -3.10 -44.00 -38.99
C VAL A 101 -4.43 -44.36 -39.65
N VAL A 102 -5.55 -43.84 -39.12
CA VAL A 102 -6.79 -43.63 -39.87
C VAL A 102 -6.85 -42.13 -40.18
N PRO A 103 -7.03 -41.71 -41.45
CA PRO A 103 -6.60 -40.37 -41.88
C PRO A 103 -7.59 -39.27 -41.47
N THR A 104 -7.22 -38.50 -40.44
CA THR A 104 -7.66 -37.10 -40.32
C THR A 104 -7.04 -36.31 -41.48
N PRO A 105 -7.78 -35.44 -42.21
CA PRO A 105 -7.19 -34.65 -43.30
C PRO A 105 -6.04 -33.78 -42.79
N ALA A 106 -5.00 -33.64 -43.61
CA ALA A 106 -3.77 -32.96 -43.22
C ALA A 106 -4.03 -31.48 -42.87
N ARG A 107 -3.99 -31.16 -41.57
CA ARG A 107 -3.81 -29.79 -41.13
C ARG A 107 -2.45 -29.34 -41.64
N ALA A 108 -2.42 -28.35 -42.53
CA ALA A 108 -1.18 -27.71 -42.97
C ALA A 108 -0.37 -27.27 -41.74
N PRO A 109 0.98 -27.28 -41.79
CA PRO A 109 1.77 -26.73 -40.71
C PRO A 109 1.29 -25.29 -40.45
N SER A 110 0.95 -24.99 -39.20
CA SER A 110 0.73 -23.62 -38.79
C SER A 110 1.99 -22.82 -39.14
N PRO A 111 1.86 -21.64 -39.77
CA PRO A 111 3.04 -20.82 -40.07
C PRO A 111 3.82 -20.56 -38.79
N PRO A 112 5.15 -20.39 -38.86
CA PRO A 112 5.91 -19.92 -37.71
C PRO A 112 5.30 -18.62 -37.19
N PRO A 113 5.38 -18.34 -35.88
CA PRO A 113 4.96 -17.04 -35.36
C PRO A 113 5.71 -15.92 -36.11
N PRO A 114 5.06 -14.79 -36.41
CA PRO A 114 5.73 -13.67 -37.04
C PRO A 114 6.95 -13.26 -36.21
N THR A 115 8.05 -12.95 -36.88
CA THR A 115 9.24 -12.36 -36.26
C THR A 115 8.86 -11.05 -35.58
N PRO A 116 9.33 -10.77 -34.35
CA PRO A 116 9.05 -9.50 -33.71
C PRO A 116 9.65 -8.36 -34.54
N PRO A 117 8.92 -7.26 -34.79
CA PRO A 117 9.46 -6.14 -35.55
C PRO A 117 10.66 -5.50 -34.82
N PRO A 118 11.64 -4.95 -35.56
CA PRO A 118 12.93 -4.53 -35.02
C PRO A 118 12.80 -3.51 -33.90
N SER A 119 13.82 -3.48 -33.03
CA SER A 119 13.89 -2.56 -31.89
C SER A 119 13.95 -1.10 -32.39
N PRO A 120 13.06 -0.20 -31.93
CA PRO A 120 13.12 1.23 -32.26
C PRO A 120 14.47 1.86 -31.88
N ARG A 121 15.12 1.33 -30.83
CA ARG A 121 16.37 1.84 -30.25
C ARG A 121 17.55 1.74 -31.21
N GLN A 122 17.53 0.78 -32.16
CA GLN A 122 18.52 0.72 -33.24
C GLN A 122 18.58 2.03 -34.02
N PHE A 123 17.45 2.73 -34.16
CA PHE A 123 17.32 3.87 -35.05
C PHE A 123 17.52 5.23 -34.36
N PHE A 124 17.54 5.31 -33.02
CA PHE A 124 17.61 6.56 -32.26
C PHE A 124 18.78 7.46 -32.71
N ALA A 125 19.96 6.88 -32.95
CA ALA A 125 21.18 7.61 -33.33
C ALA A 125 21.12 8.29 -34.73
N HIS A 126 20.08 8.03 -35.54
CA HIS A 126 19.87 8.74 -36.80
C HIS A 126 19.17 10.09 -36.59
N PHE A 127 18.36 10.23 -35.54
CA PHE A 127 17.51 11.40 -35.29
C PHE A 127 18.19 12.57 -34.53
N VAL A 128 19.51 12.51 -34.30
CA VAL A 128 20.26 13.47 -33.46
C VAL A 128 20.08 14.94 -33.89
N ALA A 129 19.85 15.22 -35.17
CA ALA A 129 19.58 16.57 -35.70
C ALA A 129 18.09 16.87 -35.94
N HIS A 130 17.20 15.92 -35.65
CA HIS A 130 15.80 15.89 -36.11
C HIS A 130 14.82 15.62 -34.95
N SER A 131 14.89 16.40 -33.87
CA SER A 131 14.09 16.18 -32.65
C SER A 131 12.57 16.10 -32.89
N LYS A 132 12.01 16.92 -33.79
CA LYS A 132 10.59 16.91 -34.16
C LYS A 132 10.17 15.61 -34.86
N GLN A 133 11.03 15.07 -35.72
CA GLN A 133 10.84 13.75 -36.33
C GLN A 133 11.03 12.64 -35.30
N PHE A 134 11.92 12.82 -34.32
CA PHE A 134 12.17 11.82 -33.29
C PHE A 134 10.95 11.63 -32.37
N VAL A 135 10.36 12.72 -31.87
CA VAL A 135 9.10 12.68 -31.12
C VAL A 135 8.01 12.01 -31.95
N GLN A 136 7.82 12.42 -33.22
CA GLN A 136 6.84 11.81 -34.12
C GLN A 136 7.09 10.32 -34.42
N PHE A 137 8.35 9.88 -34.48
CA PHE A 137 8.72 8.47 -34.63
C PHE A 137 8.28 7.68 -33.38
N LEU A 138 8.69 8.14 -32.20
CA LEU A 138 8.44 7.46 -30.93
C LEU A 138 6.94 7.45 -30.57
N GLU A 139 6.23 8.57 -30.72
CA GLU A 139 4.77 8.65 -30.52
C GLU A 139 4.01 7.66 -31.41
N ARG A 140 4.31 7.63 -32.72
CA ARG A 140 3.61 6.75 -33.67
C ARG A 140 4.01 5.29 -33.54
N VAL A 141 5.23 4.98 -33.09
CA VAL A 141 5.61 3.61 -32.73
C VAL A 141 4.86 3.17 -31.47
N ALA A 142 4.78 4.00 -30.43
CA ALA A 142 4.04 3.67 -29.22
C ALA A 142 2.54 3.47 -29.48
N GLU A 143 1.94 4.32 -30.31
CA GLU A 143 0.54 4.19 -30.73
C GLU A 143 0.30 2.94 -31.59
N LYS A 144 1.11 2.69 -32.64
CA LYS A 144 0.88 1.56 -33.56
C LYS A 144 1.28 0.19 -32.99
N ARG A 145 2.38 0.11 -32.21
CA ARG A 145 2.93 -1.15 -31.67
C ARG A 145 2.29 -1.55 -30.34
N TRP A 146 2.01 -0.58 -29.47
CA TRP A 146 1.56 -0.82 -28.09
C TRP A 146 0.24 -0.13 -27.72
N GLY A 147 -0.32 0.71 -28.59
CA GLY A 147 -1.62 1.39 -28.36
C GLY A 147 -1.57 2.47 -27.29
N GLN A 148 -0.37 2.93 -26.96
CA GLN A 148 -0.06 3.90 -25.92
C GLN A 148 0.18 5.27 -26.56
N SER A 149 -0.58 6.30 -26.19
CA SER A 149 -0.40 7.66 -26.68
C SER A 149 -0.70 8.71 -25.63
N VAL A 150 -0.14 9.92 -25.80
CA VAL A 150 -0.39 11.08 -24.93
C VAL A 150 -0.71 12.28 -25.81
N ASN A 151 -1.87 12.89 -25.60
CA ASN A 151 -2.27 14.07 -26.39
C ASN A 151 -1.65 15.36 -25.84
N SER A 152 -1.78 16.47 -26.59
CA SER A 152 -1.22 17.78 -26.21
C SER A 152 -1.79 18.37 -24.91
N LEU A 153 -2.86 17.79 -24.35
CA LEU A 153 -3.44 18.17 -23.04
C LEU A 153 -2.88 17.32 -21.89
N GLY A 154 -1.93 16.41 -22.16
CA GLY A 154 -1.39 15.49 -21.15
C GLY A 154 -2.34 14.36 -20.78
N VAL A 155 -3.38 14.09 -21.59
CA VAL A 155 -4.25 12.93 -21.38
C VAL A 155 -3.61 11.71 -22.02
N VAL A 156 -3.31 10.72 -21.19
CA VAL A 156 -2.79 9.40 -21.60
C VAL A 156 -3.95 8.53 -22.08
N THR A 157 -3.73 7.81 -23.18
CA THR A 157 -4.64 6.76 -23.69
C THR A 157 -3.85 5.47 -23.86
N ILE A 158 -4.37 4.37 -23.31
CA ILE A 158 -3.80 3.03 -23.51
C ILE A 158 -4.92 2.11 -24.00
N ASN A 159 -5.05 2.01 -25.32
CA ASN A 159 -5.96 1.08 -25.98
C ASN A 159 -5.19 -0.22 -26.26
N PRO A 160 -5.68 -1.43 -25.92
CA PRO A 160 -4.90 -2.65 -26.12
C PRO A 160 -4.89 -3.11 -27.60
N PRO A 161 -3.75 -3.09 -28.32
CA PRO A 161 -3.60 -3.81 -29.58
C PRO A 161 -3.21 -5.27 -29.30
N ASN A 162 -3.48 -6.18 -30.25
CA ASN A 162 -2.99 -7.57 -30.32
C ASN A 162 -2.35 -8.14 -29.04
N ARG A 163 -3.20 -8.69 -28.14
CA ARG A 163 -2.81 -9.25 -26.83
C ARG A 163 -1.64 -10.26 -26.86
N SER A 164 -1.29 -10.82 -28.02
CA SER A 164 -0.23 -11.82 -28.17
C SER A 164 1.21 -11.29 -28.24
N LEU A 165 1.43 -9.97 -28.28
CA LEU A 165 2.78 -9.37 -28.30
C LEU A 165 3.08 -8.50 -27.08
N ALA A 166 2.13 -7.70 -26.61
CA ALA A 166 2.35 -6.72 -25.52
C ALA A 166 2.70 -7.37 -24.16
N GLU A 167 2.42 -8.66 -23.98
CA GLU A 167 2.68 -9.43 -22.75
C GLU A 167 4.09 -10.05 -22.71
N LEU A 168 4.93 -9.85 -23.74
CA LEU A 168 6.32 -10.32 -23.77
C LEU A 168 7.24 -9.41 -22.95
N GLU A 169 8.03 -9.98 -22.02
CA GLU A 169 8.98 -9.23 -21.18
C GLU A 169 9.96 -8.36 -22.00
N SER A 170 10.34 -8.83 -23.20
CA SER A 170 11.19 -8.08 -24.13
C SER A 170 10.54 -6.78 -24.64
N GLU A 171 9.22 -6.77 -24.82
CA GLU A 171 8.50 -5.56 -25.27
C GLU A 171 8.36 -4.54 -24.12
N VAL A 172 8.31 -4.98 -22.86
CA VAL A 172 8.26 -4.07 -21.69
C VAL A 172 9.52 -3.23 -21.59
N SER A 173 10.69 -3.82 -21.83
CA SER A 173 11.97 -3.08 -21.86
C SER A 173 12.05 -2.08 -23.01
N GLU A 174 11.46 -2.40 -24.17
CA GLU A 174 11.44 -1.50 -25.33
C GLU A 174 10.44 -0.34 -25.15
N GLN A 175 9.27 -0.62 -24.57
CA GLN A 175 8.30 0.41 -24.16
C GLN A 175 8.93 1.39 -23.16
N ALA A 176 9.59 0.88 -22.11
CA ALA A 176 10.25 1.70 -21.10
C ALA A 176 11.37 2.57 -21.69
N ALA A 177 12.16 2.04 -22.63
CA ALA A 177 13.17 2.83 -23.34
C ALA A 177 12.53 3.95 -24.18
N VAL A 178 11.43 3.68 -24.89
CA VAL A 178 10.70 4.69 -25.69
C VAL A 178 10.09 5.78 -24.82
N TRP A 179 9.43 5.44 -23.71
CA TRP A 179 8.81 6.43 -22.82
C TRP A 179 9.82 7.26 -22.02
N ASN A 180 10.93 6.66 -21.59
CA ASN A 180 12.04 7.39 -20.98
C ASN A 180 12.60 8.46 -21.94
N THR A 181 12.87 8.09 -23.20
CA THR A 181 13.37 9.05 -24.21
C THR A 181 12.31 10.07 -24.64
N LEU A 182 11.02 9.70 -24.73
CA LEU A 182 9.94 10.66 -24.95
C LEU A 182 9.86 11.69 -23.81
N LEU A 183 10.00 11.27 -22.56
CA LEU A 183 10.02 12.16 -21.40
C LEU A 183 11.20 13.15 -21.45
N GLU A 184 12.40 12.69 -21.80
CA GLU A 184 13.58 13.55 -22.02
C GLU A 184 13.33 14.62 -23.11
N LEU A 185 12.72 14.23 -24.23
CA LEU A 185 12.37 15.13 -25.33
C LEU A 185 11.29 16.14 -24.93
N TYR A 186 10.23 15.70 -24.23
CA TYR A 186 9.16 16.58 -23.74
C TYR A 186 9.64 17.56 -22.65
N LEU A 187 10.66 17.23 -21.88
CA LEU A 187 11.26 18.13 -20.90
C LEU A 187 12.22 19.15 -21.53
N THR A 188 12.89 18.75 -22.63
CA THR A 188 13.70 19.63 -23.48
C THR A 188 12.84 20.68 -24.21
N SER A 189 11.61 20.33 -24.57
CA SER A 189 10.66 21.16 -25.33
C SER A 189 9.71 21.94 -24.42
N ALA A 190 9.79 23.27 -24.40
CA ALA A 190 8.98 24.11 -23.50
C ALA A 190 7.46 23.92 -23.71
N ASP A 191 7.03 23.73 -24.96
CA ASP A 191 5.62 23.57 -25.35
C ASP A 191 5.04 22.18 -24.99
N GLU A 192 5.89 21.19 -24.68
CA GLU A 192 5.49 19.80 -24.48
C GLU A 192 5.54 19.33 -23.02
N LYS A 193 5.86 20.23 -22.08
CA LYS A 193 5.84 19.93 -20.63
C LYS A 193 4.47 19.42 -20.15
N THR A 194 3.38 19.79 -20.80
CA THR A 194 2.04 19.22 -20.55
C THR A 194 1.97 17.72 -20.88
N LYS A 195 2.63 17.26 -21.94
CA LYS A 195 2.76 15.82 -22.26
C LYS A 195 3.59 15.12 -21.19
N ALA A 196 4.71 15.72 -20.74
CA ALA A 196 5.54 15.19 -19.67
C ALA A 196 4.73 14.98 -18.36
N ILE A 197 3.92 15.95 -17.95
CA ILE A 197 3.00 15.81 -16.79
C ILE A 197 2.04 14.63 -17.00
N GLY A 198 1.51 14.46 -18.21
CA GLY A 198 0.64 13.34 -18.56
C GLY A 198 1.33 11.98 -18.37
N VAL A 199 2.53 11.81 -18.95
CA VAL A 199 3.34 10.59 -18.82
C VAL A 199 3.60 10.29 -17.35
N LEU A 200 4.18 11.23 -16.61
CA LEU A 200 4.53 11.05 -15.19
C LEU A 200 3.30 10.70 -14.33
N ARG A 201 2.16 11.35 -14.57
CA ARG A 201 0.91 11.07 -13.84
C ARG A 201 0.44 9.63 -13.99
N SER A 202 0.70 8.98 -15.13
CA SER A 202 0.31 7.58 -15.36
C SER A 202 1.15 6.54 -14.60
N GLY A 203 2.29 6.91 -14.02
CA GLY A 203 3.05 5.99 -13.14
C GLY A 203 2.43 5.82 -11.75
N GLY A 204 1.68 6.83 -11.30
CA GLY A 204 1.06 6.86 -9.98
C GLY A 204 -0.19 5.99 -9.86
N ASP A 205 -0.57 5.70 -8.62
CA ASP A 205 -1.91 5.18 -8.33
C ASP A 205 -2.88 6.37 -8.30
N THR A 206 -3.78 6.41 -9.27
CA THR A 206 -4.92 7.32 -9.30
C THR A 206 -5.91 6.99 -8.17
N ILE A 207 -6.70 7.98 -7.75
CA ILE A 207 -7.74 7.82 -6.72
C ILE A 207 -8.79 6.75 -7.11
N THR A 208 -8.85 6.36 -8.39
CA THR A 208 -9.66 5.27 -8.96
C THR A 208 -9.09 3.86 -8.75
N GLY A 209 -7.82 3.72 -8.34
CA GLY A 209 -7.22 2.47 -7.84
C GLY A 209 -6.23 1.77 -8.77
N SER A 210 -5.56 0.74 -8.23
CA SER A 210 -4.41 -0.01 -8.77
C SER A 210 -4.67 -0.82 -10.07
N HIS A 211 -5.73 -0.53 -10.82
CA HIS A 211 -6.12 -1.26 -12.03
C HIS A 211 -6.19 -0.41 -13.32
N ASP A 212 -5.98 0.90 -13.22
CA ASP A 212 -5.77 1.73 -14.42
C ASP A 212 -4.43 1.33 -15.10
N PRO A 213 -4.40 1.15 -16.44
CA PRO A 213 -3.17 0.80 -17.14
C PRO A 213 -2.17 1.95 -17.10
N LYS A 214 -0.90 1.64 -16.84
CA LYS A 214 0.20 2.60 -16.69
C LYS A 214 1.11 2.61 -17.92
N LEU A 215 1.70 3.76 -18.26
CA LEU A 215 2.82 3.77 -19.19
C LEU A 215 4.06 3.21 -18.48
N PRO A 216 4.78 2.23 -19.05
CA PRO A 216 6.02 1.78 -18.46
C PRO A 216 7.11 2.83 -18.70
N PHE A 217 7.62 3.40 -17.62
CA PHE A 217 8.83 4.24 -17.59
C PHE A 217 9.58 3.97 -16.27
N ASP A 218 10.84 4.39 -16.19
CA ASP A 218 11.64 4.21 -14.96
C ASP A 218 11.50 5.44 -14.06
N ASN A 219 10.97 5.26 -12.85
CA ASN A 219 10.74 6.35 -11.88
C ASN A 219 12.05 7.03 -11.44
N MET A 220 13.16 6.30 -11.32
CA MET A 220 14.46 6.86 -10.93
C MET A 220 15.07 7.66 -12.09
N HIS A 221 14.93 7.15 -13.32
CA HIS A 221 15.32 7.90 -14.51
C HIS A 221 14.47 9.17 -14.67
N ALA A 222 13.15 9.07 -14.46
CA ALA A 222 12.23 10.20 -14.50
C ALA A 222 12.56 11.28 -13.46
N LEU A 223 12.95 10.89 -12.23
CA LEU A 223 13.48 11.82 -11.22
C LEU A 223 14.74 12.54 -11.72
N ILE A 224 15.71 11.80 -12.27
CA ILE A 224 16.99 12.35 -12.76
C ILE A 224 16.72 13.34 -13.90
N LEU A 225 15.83 13.01 -14.84
CA LEU A 225 15.38 13.93 -15.89
C LEU A 225 14.71 15.18 -15.30
N CYS A 226 13.72 15.02 -14.41
CA CYS A 226 13.03 16.16 -13.81
C CYS A 226 13.97 17.06 -12.99
N SER A 227 14.98 16.49 -12.32
CA SER A 227 16.02 17.24 -11.62
C SER A 227 16.92 18.01 -12.62
N THR A 228 17.41 17.33 -13.66
CA THR A 228 18.29 17.90 -14.69
C THR A 228 17.64 19.05 -15.45
N PHE A 229 16.36 18.92 -15.81
CA PHE A 229 15.56 19.95 -16.48
C PHE A 229 14.88 20.93 -15.50
N GLN A 230 15.20 20.87 -14.20
CA GLN A 230 14.66 21.73 -13.11
C GLN A 230 13.11 21.74 -13.05
N PHE A 231 12.50 20.65 -13.50
CA PHE A 231 11.05 20.52 -13.67
C PHE A 231 10.36 20.17 -12.35
N THR A 232 10.14 21.21 -11.55
CA THR A 232 9.56 21.16 -10.20
C THR A 232 8.25 20.37 -10.14
N ASP A 233 7.31 20.61 -11.06
CA ASP A 233 5.99 19.95 -11.01
C ASP A 233 6.08 18.43 -11.24
N GLY A 234 7.10 17.98 -11.99
CA GLY A 234 7.39 16.55 -12.18
C GLY A 234 8.07 15.91 -10.96
N LEU A 235 9.04 16.61 -10.34
CA LEU A 235 9.68 16.14 -9.10
C LEU A 235 8.64 15.95 -7.98
N MET A 236 7.79 16.95 -7.77
CA MET A 236 6.71 16.94 -6.78
C MET A 236 5.80 15.73 -6.96
N LEU A 237 5.29 15.53 -8.17
CA LEU A 237 4.37 14.44 -8.50
C LEU A 237 5.03 13.07 -8.39
N LEU A 238 6.30 12.91 -8.79
CA LEU A 238 7.05 11.67 -8.61
C LEU A 238 7.24 11.34 -7.12
N TRP A 239 7.65 12.32 -6.30
CA TRP A 239 7.80 12.11 -4.85
C TRP A 239 6.47 11.75 -4.18
N GLU A 240 5.35 12.39 -4.55
CA GLU A 240 4.02 12.00 -4.06
C GLU A 240 3.65 10.55 -4.40
N GLN A 241 3.96 10.10 -5.63
CA GLN A 241 3.70 8.72 -6.09
C GLN A 241 4.55 7.66 -5.39
N MET A 242 5.76 8.00 -4.94
CA MET A 242 6.65 7.10 -4.20
C MET A 242 6.49 7.17 -2.68
N GLY A 243 5.57 8.00 -2.17
CA GLY A 243 5.40 8.24 -0.73
C GLY A 243 6.51 9.08 -0.09
N MET A 244 7.35 9.76 -0.88
CA MET A 244 8.48 10.58 -0.44
C MET A 244 8.03 11.99 0.02
N TYR A 245 7.00 12.03 0.87
CA TYR A 245 6.39 13.28 1.35
C TYR A 245 7.34 14.14 2.20
N GLU A 246 8.37 13.54 2.80
CA GLU A 246 9.41 14.27 3.52
C GLU A 246 10.29 15.09 2.55
N ASP A 247 10.59 14.56 1.36
CA ASP A 247 11.44 15.24 0.37
C ASP A 247 10.70 16.35 -0.37
N VAL A 248 9.39 16.17 -0.61
CA VAL A 248 8.45 17.27 -0.97
C VAL A 248 8.57 18.43 0.01
N LEU A 249 8.58 18.15 1.32
CA LEU A 249 8.69 19.17 2.35
C LEU A 249 10.10 19.79 2.38
N ARG A 250 11.17 18.97 2.35
CA ARG A 250 12.56 19.45 2.29
C ARG A 250 12.79 20.42 1.12
N PHE A 251 12.29 20.08 -0.07
CA PHE A 251 12.40 20.92 -1.26
C PHE A 251 11.82 22.33 -1.06
N TRP A 252 10.61 22.43 -0.49
CA TRP A 252 10.01 23.74 -0.18
C TRP A 252 10.68 24.45 1.00
N MET A 253 11.25 23.72 1.96
CA MET A 253 12.05 24.29 3.06
C MET A 253 13.36 24.91 2.54
N GLU A 254 14.07 24.18 1.68
CA GLU A 254 15.32 24.62 1.05
C GLU A 254 15.08 25.87 0.20
N ARG A 255 14.08 25.85 -0.70
CA ARG A 255 13.66 27.03 -1.49
C ARG A 255 13.16 28.20 -0.62
N ALA A 256 12.65 27.95 0.59
CA ALA A 256 12.22 29.00 1.51
C ALA A 256 13.38 29.68 2.26
N LEU A 257 14.48 28.95 2.48
CA LEU A 257 15.72 29.42 3.10
C LEU A 257 16.63 30.11 2.07
N ASP A 258 16.80 29.49 0.91
CA ASP A 258 17.55 30.05 -0.23
C ASP A 258 16.72 29.97 -1.52
N PRO A 259 15.98 31.04 -1.86
CA PRO A 259 15.22 31.12 -3.10
C PRO A 259 16.06 31.16 -4.39
N SER A 260 17.40 31.21 -4.31
CA SER A 260 18.29 31.29 -5.48
C SER A 260 18.64 29.92 -6.09
N ILE A 261 18.45 28.83 -5.35
CA ILE A 261 18.82 27.46 -5.76
C ILE A 261 18.12 27.00 -7.05
N ILE A 262 16.93 27.55 -7.35
CA ILE A 262 16.13 27.19 -8.52
C ILE A 262 15.83 28.43 -9.36
N PRO A 263 16.47 28.58 -10.54
CA PRO A 263 16.22 29.66 -11.49
C PRO A 263 14.73 29.89 -11.80
N SER A 264 14.22 30.99 -11.27
CA SER A 264 12.88 31.51 -11.52
C SER A 264 12.94 32.62 -12.59
N PRO A 265 11.84 32.95 -13.31
CA PRO A 265 11.88 33.98 -14.36
C PRO A 265 12.38 35.33 -13.85
N SER A 266 13.16 36.02 -14.68
CA SER A 266 14.27 36.90 -14.28
C SER A 266 13.93 38.30 -13.71
N ASN A 267 12.81 38.43 -13.00
CA ASN A 267 12.39 39.66 -12.30
C ASN A 267 11.57 39.28 -11.05
N LEU A 268 12.17 38.52 -10.12
CA LEU A 268 11.42 37.92 -9.01
C LEU A 268 11.91 38.37 -7.63
N ASP A 269 10.95 38.80 -6.81
CA ASP A 269 11.14 39.15 -5.41
C ASP A 269 11.44 37.90 -4.56
N LEU A 270 12.67 37.82 -4.06
CA LEU A 270 13.18 36.72 -3.24
C LEU A 270 12.43 36.61 -1.90
N GLU A 271 11.98 37.72 -1.32
CA GLU A 271 11.24 37.74 -0.07
C GLU A 271 9.83 37.16 -0.28
N LEU A 272 9.19 37.53 -1.40
CA LEU A 272 7.90 36.96 -1.81
C LEU A 272 8.00 35.46 -2.14
N GLU A 273 9.07 34.99 -2.77
CA GLU A 273 9.28 33.56 -3.02
C GLU A 273 9.58 32.77 -1.75
N SER A 274 10.36 33.32 -0.82
CA SER A 274 10.54 32.75 0.52
C SER A 274 9.20 32.59 1.24
N LYS A 275 8.34 33.63 1.20
CA LYS A 275 6.99 33.61 1.79
C LYS A 275 6.08 32.56 1.14
N LYS A 276 6.03 32.46 -0.19
CA LYS A 276 5.25 31.42 -0.89
C LYS A 276 5.75 30.02 -0.58
N SER A 277 7.07 29.84 -0.48
CA SER A 277 7.68 28.52 -0.24
C SER A 277 7.45 28.06 1.20
N SER A 278 7.61 28.95 2.20
CA SER A 278 7.26 28.62 3.59
C SER A 278 5.76 28.40 3.79
N GLN A 279 4.89 29.08 3.04
CA GLN A 279 3.45 28.78 2.99
C GLN A 279 3.15 27.39 2.40
N ARG A 280 3.87 26.99 1.33
CA ARG A 280 3.73 25.66 0.70
C ARG A 280 4.11 24.51 1.64
N VAL A 281 5.15 24.68 2.46
CA VAL A 281 5.51 23.72 3.52
C VAL A 281 4.31 23.43 4.44
N LEU A 282 3.55 24.46 4.83
CA LEU A 282 2.36 24.29 5.68
C LEU A 282 1.18 23.60 4.97
N ILE A 283 0.99 23.88 3.68
CA ILE A 283 -0.07 23.23 2.87
C ILE A 283 0.22 21.72 2.75
N HIS A 284 1.45 21.36 2.40
CA HIS A 284 1.87 19.96 2.31
C HIS A 284 1.87 19.25 3.68
N LEU A 285 2.23 19.95 4.77
CA LEU A 285 2.08 19.39 6.12
C LEU A 285 0.62 19.10 6.48
N ALA A 286 -0.32 19.98 6.11
CA ALA A 286 -1.74 19.75 6.35
C ALA A 286 -2.30 18.57 5.53
N GLN A 287 -1.69 18.27 4.37
CA GLN A 287 -2.08 17.16 3.49
C GLN A 287 -1.51 15.81 3.95
N TYR A 288 -0.21 15.72 4.24
CA TYR A 288 0.46 14.44 4.55
C TYR A 288 0.67 14.18 6.05
N GLY A 289 0.73 15.24 6.87
CA GLY A 289 1.02 15.15 8.31
C GLY A 289 0.13 14.20 9.10
N PRO A 290 -1.20 14.13 8.87
CA PRO A 290 -2.08 13.20 9.58
C PRO A 290 -1.74 11.71 9.36
N ALA A 291 -1.14 11.36 8.21
CA ALA A 291 -0.66 10.01 7.94
C ALA A 291 0.80 9.79 8.39
N HIS A 292 1.57 10.88 8.52
CA HIS A 292 3.01 10.85 8.79
C HIS A 292 3.40 11.82 9.93
N PRO A 293 3.16 11.44 11.21
CA PRO A 293 3.36 12.34 12.36
C PRO A 293 4.77 12.95 12.49
N HIS A 294 5.81 12.26 12.03
CA HIS A 294 7.19 12.75 12.05
C HIS A 294 7.40 14.06 11.25
N LEU A 295 6.54 14.34 10.27
CA LEU A 295 6.61 15.57 9.46
C LEU A 295 6.34 16.83 10.30
N TYR A 296 5.54 16.75 11.38
CA TYR A 296 5.33 17.88 12.28
C TYR A 296 6.62 18.27 13.03
N GLU A 297 7.46 17.29 13.39
CA GLU A 297 8.75 17.55 14.03
C GLU A 297 9.74 18.22 13.07
N LEU A 298 9.79 17.75 11.82
CA LEU A 298 10.60 18.34 10.75
C LEU A 298 10.17 19.79 10.47
N VAL A 299 8.87 20.05 10.29
CA VAL A 299 8.36 21.39 10.00
C VAL A 299 8.53 22.32 11.19
N LEU A 300 8.31 21.86 12.43
CA LEU A 300 8.56 22.67 13.64
C LEU A 300 10.05 23.09 13.70
N ARG A 301 10.97 22.17 13.42
CA ARG A 301 12.42 22.45 13.33
C ARG A 301 12.78 23.44 12.22
N PHE A 302 12.10 23.37 11.07
CA PHE A 302 12.27 24.33 9.97
C PHE A 302 11.75 25.73 10.33
N LEU A 303 10.52 25.86 10.82
CA LEU A 303 9.92 27.15 11.19
C LEU A 303 10.68 27.86 12.32
N THR A 304 11.41 27.09 13.15
CA THR A 304 12.24 27.59 14.26
C THR A 304 13.72 27.74 13.90
N SER A 305 14.10 27.55 12.63
CA SER A 305 15.49 27.72 12.15
C SER A 305 15.97 29.18 12.17
N THR A 306 15.12 30.11 11.73
CA THR A 306 15.47 31.51 11.46
C THR A 306 14.40 32.45 12.02
N SER A 307 14.81 33.60 12.58
CA SER A 307 13.89 34.56 13.23
C SER A 307 12.78 35.08 12.32
N GLU A 308 13.07 35.23 11.03
CA GLU A 308 12.09 35.65 10.03
C GLU A 308 10.97 34.60 9.86
N LEU A 309 11.32 33.31 9.74
CA LEU A 309 10.33 32.22 9.63
C LEU A 309 9.49 32.09 10.91
N LEU A 310 10.12 32.20 12.09
CA LEU A 310 9.44 32.10 13.37
C LEU A 310 8.48 33.27 13.62
N HIS A 311 8.84 34.49 13.21
CA HIS A 311 7.94 35.64 13.31
C HIS A 311 6.76 35.50 12.35
N ARG A 312 7.06 35.22 11.07
CA ARG A 312 6.10 35.05 9.97
C ARG A 312 5.05 33.96 10.23
N HIS A 313 5.45 32.83 10.79
CA HIS A 313 4.58 31.67 11.05
C HIS A 313 4.28 31.44 12.54
N SER A 314 4.43 32.47 13.37
CA SER A 314 4.17 32.41 14.82
C SER A 314 2.79 31.82 15.18
N ALA A 315 1.74 32.18 14.43
CA ALA A 315 0.39 31.64 14.62
C ALA A 315 0.21 30.19 14.10
N ASP A 316 1.05 29.74 13.16
CA ASP A 316 1.02 28.38 12.63
C ASP A 316 1.80 27.41 13.51
N ILE A 317 2.89 27.89 14.15
CA ILE A 317 3.62 27.14 15.19
C ILE A 317 2.67 26.73 16.31
N THR A 318 1.80 27.62 16.81
CA THR A 318 0.81 27.27 17.85
C THR A 318 -0.08 26.11 17.41
N LYS A 319 -0.66 26.17 16.20
CA LYS A 319 -1.50 25.09 15.65
C LYS A 319 -0.73 23.76 15.54
N ILE A 320 0.54 23.82 15.16
CA ILE A 320 1.41 22.65 15.08
C ILE A 320 1.66 22.05 16.46
N LEU A 321 1.83 22.87 17.50
CA LEU A 321 1.94 22.40 18.89
C LEU A 321 0.64 21.76 19.38
N ASP A 322 -0.52 22.35 19.07
CA ASP A 322 -1.84 21.80 19.42
C ASP A 322 -2.10 20.43 18.75
N VAL A 323 -1.58 20.22 17.53
CA VAL A 323 -1.64 18.91 16.83
C VAL A 323 -0.63 17.92 17.41
N ILE A 324 0.62 18.33 17.64
CA ILE A 324 1.67 17.53 18.29
C ILE A 324 1.19 16.99 19.64
N GLU A 325 0.48 17.83 20.40
CA GLU A 325 -0.13 17.49 21.68
C GLU A 325 -1.27 16.47 21.52
N ARG A 326 -2.27 16.77 20.69
CA ARG A 326 -3.48 15.95 20.55
C ARG A 326 -3.17 14.54 20.03
N GLU A 327 -2.31 14.44 19.02
CA GLU A 327 -1.87 13.16 18.45
C GLU A 327 -0.65 12.55 19.21
N LYS A 328 -0.25 13.16 20.33
CA LYS A 328 0.86 12.73 21.23
C LYS A 328 2.20 12.47 20.52
N ILE A 329 2.49 13.23 19.47
CA ILE A 329 3.61 13.03 18.53
C ILE A 329 4.97 13.11 19.24
N MET A 330 5.14 14.05 20.17
CA MET A 330 6.38 14.21 20.93
C MET A 330 6.13 14.85 22.32
N PRO A 331 6.93 14.51 23.34
CA PRO A 331 6.75 15.04 24.69
C PRO A 331 7.14 16.53 24.79
N PRO A 332 6.56 17.31 25.73
CA PRO A 332 6.84 18.75 25.85
C PRO A 332 8.31 19.12 26.06
N LEU A 333 9.12 18.23 26.66
CA LEU A 333 10.57 18.42 26.79
C LEU A 333 11.26 18.43 25.41
N GLY A 334 10.84 17.58 24.48
CA GLY A 334 11.39 17.53 23.12
C GLY A 334 11.02 18.78 22.32
N VAL A 335 9.79 19.29 22.48
CA VAL A 335 9.35 20.57 21.88
C VAL A 335 10.27 21.72 22.35
N VAL A 336 10.54 21.81 23.65
CA VAL A 336 11.45 22.81 24.23
C VAL A 336 12.89 22.64 23.70
N GLN A 337 13.38 21.40 23.53
CA GLN A 337 14.71 21.14 22.96
C GLN A 337 14.84 21.60 21.51
N ILE A 338 13.81 21.40 20.66
CA ILE A 338 13.81 21.91 19.28
C ILE A 338 13.84 23.44 19.27
N LEU A 339 12.97 24.08 20.05
CA LEU A 339 12.88 25.54 20.13
C LEU A 339 14.16 26.19 20.66
N ALA A 340 14.80 25.59 21.65
CA ALA A 340 16.03 26.10 22.25
C ALA A 340 17.26 26.01 21.31
N ARG A 341 17.26 25.05 20.37
CA ARG A 341 18.44 24.69 19.54
C ARG A 341 19.12 25.88 18.85
N ASN A 342 18.33 26.83 18.33
CA ASN A 342 18.84 27.93 17.51
C ASN A 342 18.87 29.27 18.24
N GLY A 343 18.43 29.34 19.51
CA GLY A 343 18.32 30.59 20.29
C GLY A 343 17.27 31.60 19.81
N VAL A 344 16.61 31.33 18.68
CA VAL A 344 15.61 32.21 18.03
C VAL A 344 14.27 32.24 18.77
N ALA A 345 13.83 31.11 19.32
CA ALA A 345 12.50 31.00 19.92
C ALA A 345 12.47 31.66 21.31
N SER A 346 11.69 32.74 21.46
CA SER A 346 11.44 33.31 22.77
C SER A 346 10.56 32.38 23.62
N VAL A 347 10.87 32.24 24.91
CA VAL A 347 10.07 31.46 25.86
C VAL A 347 8.61 31.95 25.90
N GLY A 348 8.37 33.23 25.59
CA GLY A 348 7.03 33.82 25.49
C GLY A 348 6.10 33.12 24.49
N LEU A 349 6.63 32.64 23.36
CA LEU A 349 5.85 31.95 22.30
C LEU A 349 5.17 30.68 22.83
N VAL A 350 5.88 29.90 23.65
CA VAL A 350 5.37 28.64 24.23
C VAL A 350 4.97 28.75 25.70
N LYS A 351 5.08 29.91 26.33
CA LYS A 351 4.77 30.10 27.75
C LYS A 351 3.31 29.72 28.08
N ALA A 352 2.35 30.13 27.26
CA ALA A 352 0.94 29.81 27.47
C ALA A 352 0.71 28.29 27.39
N TRP A 353 1.16 27.68 26.29
CA TRP A 353 1.08 26.25 26.04
C TRP A 353 1.74 25.41 27.15
N LEU A 354 2.98 25.73 27.54
CA LEU A 354 3.69 25.05 28.64
C LEU A 354 2.97 25.19 29.99
N MET A 355 2.39 26.37 30.29
CA MET A 355 1.65 26.57 31.54
C MET A 355 0.37 25.73 31.57
N THR A 356 -0.34 25.59 30.43
CA THR A 356 -1.48 24.69 30.28
C THR A 356 -1.06 23.23 30.49
N ARG A 357 -0.03 22.75 29.75
CA ARG A 357 0.53 21.39 29.90
C ARG A 357 0.92 21.06 31.34
N ILE A 358 1.62 21.97 32.02
CA ILE A 358 2.07 21.80 33.41
C ILE A 358 0.89 21.80 34.39
N ASN A 359 -0.17 22.59 34.13
CA ASN A 359 -1.35 22.60 34.99
C ASN A 359 -2.17 21.32 34.84
N GLU A 360 -2.43 20.86 33.60
CA GLU A 360 -3.17 19.63 33.33
C GLU A 360 -2.48 18.39 33.91
N SER A 361 -1.18 18.24 33.67
CA SER A 361 -0.40 17.12 34.23
C SER A 361 -0.34 17.18 35.77
N ARG A 362 -0.37 18.38 36.37
CA ARG A 362 -0.52 18.52 37.84
C ARG A 362 -1.89 18.10 38.33
N THR A 363 -2.97 18.41 37.61
CA THR A 363 -4.32 17.96 37.99
C THR A 363 -4.50 16.46 37.86
N GLU A 364 -3.93 15.84 36.81
CA GLU A 364 -3.90 14.39 36.58
C GLU A 364 -3.16 13.65 37.72
N VAL A 365 -1.91 14.05 38.01
CA VAL A 365 -1.12 13.50 39.14
C VAL A 365 -1.82 13.69 40.49
N GLU A 366 -2.61 14.75 40.65
CA GLU A 366 -3.34 15.05 41.89
C GLU A 366 -4.67 14.28 42.00
N SER A 367 -5.32 13.91 40.90
CA SER A 367 -6.42 12.92 40.91
C SER A 367 -5.89 11.53 41.20
N ASP A 368 -4.79 11.12 40.59
CA ASP A 368 -4.20 9.79 40.77
C ASP A 368 -3.75 9.57 42.23
N ARG A 369 -3.14 10.58 42.85
CA ARG A 369 -2.78 10.55 44.29
C ARG A 369 -3.98 10.33 45.19
N LYS A 370 -5.11 11.00 44.91
CA LYS A 370 -6.36 10.83 45.68
C LYS A 370 -6.95 9.44 45.51
N LEU A 371 -6.90 8.91 44.29
CA LEU A 371 -7.37 7.56 43.98
C LEU A 371 -6.49 6.49 44.67
N ILE A 372 -5.15 6.65 44.62
CA ILE A 372 -4.18 5.79 45.31
C ILE A 372 -4.41 5.81 46.83
N GLU A 373 -4.65 6.97 47.45
CA GLU A 373 -4.90 7.04 48.89
C GLU A 373 -6.27 6.46 49.27
N SER A 374 -7.28 6.62 48.41
CA SER A 374 -8.58 5.96 48.59
C SER A 374 -8.44 4.44 48.54
N TYR A 375 -7.73 3.88 47.57
CA TYR A 375 -7.49 2.43 47.49
C TYR A 375 -6.60 1.91 48.63
N ARG A 376 -5.60 2.69 49.09
CA ARG A 376 -4.78 2.32 50.26
C ARG A 376 -5.57 2.28 51.55
N THR A 377 -6.42 3.27 51.79
CA THR A 377 -7.27 3.31 53.00
C THR A 377 -8.32 2.21 52.99
N GLU A 378 -8.97 1.94 51.85
CA GLU A 378 -9.87 0.78 51.71
C GLU A 378 -9.14 -0.56 51.89
N THR A 379 -7.99 -0.75 51.23
CA THR A 379 -7.17 -1.97 51.35
C THR A 379 -6.77 -2.22 52.80
N LYS A 380 -6.30 -1.18 53.52
CA LYS A 380 -5.95 -1.28 54.93
C LYS A 380 -7.15 -1.69 55.79
N ALA A 381 -8.32 -1.08 55.57
CA ALA A 381 -9.54 -1.44 56.29
C ALA A 381 -9.98 -2.89 55.99
N LYS A 382 -9.84 -3.36 54.74
CA LYS A 382 -10.15 -4.74 54.35
C LYS A 382 -9.17 -5.76 54.93
N LEU A 383 -7.88 -5.43 55.03
CA LEU A 383 -6.90 -6.30 55.69
C LEU A 383 -7.13 -6.38 57.21
N GLN A 384 -7.58 -5.29 57.84
CA GLN A 384 -8.01 -5.32 59.25
C GLN A 384 -9.29 -6.16 59.43
N GLU A 385 -10.28 -6.04 58.53
CA GLU A 385 -11.48 -6.88 58.54
C GLU A 385 -11.16 -8.37 58.33
N ILE A 386 -10.21 -8.70 57.44
CA ILE A 386 -9.73 -10.08 57.23
C ILE A 386 -9.03 -10.60 58.50
N ALA A 387 -8.19 -9.80 59.15
CA ALA A 387 -7.53 -10.19 60.40
C ALA A 387 -8.55 -10.46 61.51
N GLU A 388 -9.53 -9.57 61.74
CA GLU A 388 -10.64 -9.77 62.68
C GLU A 388 -11.49 -11.03 62.39
N LEU A 389 -11.59 -11.44 61.13
CA LEU A 389 -12.38 -12.60 60.68
C LEU A 389 -11.60 -13.92 60.71
N SER A 390 -10.27 -13.86 60.77
CA SER A 390 -9.39 -15.03 60.68
C SER A 390 -8.72 -15.41 62.00
N ASP A 391 -8.92 -14.61 63.05
CA ASP A 391 -8.40 -14.85 64.40
C ASP A 391 -9.20 -15.97 65.10
N PRO A 392 -8.58 -17.11 65.48
CA PRO A 392 -9.25 -18.21 66.14
C PRO A 392 -9.35 -18.04 67.68
N GLU A 393 -8.57 -17.14 68.27
CA GLU A 393 -8.47 -16.96 69.73
C GLU A 393 -9.50 -15.94 70.25
N HIS A 394 -9.95 -15.00 69.41
CA HIS A 394 -10.86 -13.91 69.80
C HIS A 394 -12.31 -14.12 69.29
N PRO A 395 -13.21 -14.72 70.11
CA PRO A 395 -14.57 -15.02 69.66
C PRO A 395 -15.43 -13.77 69.42
N ARG A 396 -15.97 -13.63 68.21
CA ARG A 396 -16.76 -12.47 67.78
C ARG A 396 -18.17 -12.47 68.38
N VAL A 397 -18.48 -11.49 69.23
CA VAL A 397 -19.77 -11.43 69.95
C VAL A 397 -20.91 -10.87 69.08
N PHE A 398 -21.92 -11.71 68.81
CA PHE A 398 -23.12 -11.33 68.06
C PHE A 398 -24.15 -10.61 68.95
N HIS A 399 -24.28 -9.30 68.75
CA HIS A 399 -25.24 -8.45 69.49
C HIS A 399 -26.61 -8.33 68.80
N VAL A 400 -26.84 -9.08 67.72
CA VAL A 400 -28.07 -8.99 66.91
C VAL A 400 -29.18 -9.82 67.56
N THR A 401 -30.28 -9.16 67.91
CA THR A 401 -31.43 -9.77 68.62
C THR A 401 -32.64 -10.07 67.74
N ARG A 402 -32.54 -9.82 66.42
CA ARG A 402 -33.63 -10.00 65.45
C ARG A 402 -33.19 -10.81 64.24
N CYS A 403 -34.10 -11.64 63.72
CA CYS A 403 -33.87 -12.46 62.54
C CYS A 403 -33.92 -11.60 61.27
N ALA A 404 -32.90 -11.72 60.41
CA ALA A 404 -32.80 -10.91 59.19
C ALA A 404 -33.81 -11.29 58.09
N THR A 405 -34.49 -12.44 58.18
CA THR A 405 -35.58 -12.83 57.25
C THR A 405 -36.94 -12.31 57.69
N CYS A 406 -37.29 -12.40 58.99
CA CYS A 406 -38.65 -12.15 59.48
C CYS A 406 -38.79 -10.96 60.45
N GLY A 407 -37.69 -10.34 60.90
CA GLY A 407 -37.69 -9.18 61.79
C GLY A 407 -38.08 -9.44 63.26
N SER A 408 -38.67 -10.61 63.55
CA SER A 408 -38.99 -11.09 64.90
C SER A 408 -37.74 -11.24 65.77
N ALA A 409 -37.94 -11.23 67.09
CA ALA A 409 -36.88 -11.53 68.05
C ALA A 409 -36.32 -12.95 67.82
N LEU A 410 -35.01 -13.12 68.01
CA LEU A 410 -34.34 -14.41 67.87
C LEU A 410 -34.60 -15.31 69.09
N ASP A 411 -35.19 -16.47 68.85
CA ASP A 411 -35.31 -17.59 69.78
C ASP A 411 -34.47 -18.79 69.31
N LEU A 412 -34.04 -19.63 70.26
CA LEU A 412 -33.17 -20.77 69.99
C LEU A 412 -33.96 -21.91 69.29
N PRO A 413 -33.39 -22.59 68.27
CA PRO A 413 -32.02 -22.46 67.77
C PRO A 413 -31.82 -21.35 66.73
N THR A 414 -30.73 -20.60 66.91
CA THR A 414 -30.28 -19.50 66.02
C THR A 414 -29.03 -19.90 65.23
N ILE A 415 -28.88 -19.30 64.05
CA ILE A 415 -27.69 -19.41 63.19
C ILE A 415 -27.12 -18.00 62.98
N HIS A 416 -25.82 -17.85 63.23
CA HIS A 416 -25.10 -16.57 63.14
C HIS A 416 -23.96 -16.70 62.12
N PHE A 417 -23.96 -15.86 61.08
CA PHE A 417 -22.91 -15.82 60.08
C PHE A 417 -21.88 -14.73 60.43
N MET A 418 -20.61 -14.95 60.10
CA MET A 418 -19.51 -14.02 60.45
C MET A 418 -19.63 -12.61 59.83
N CYS A 419 -20.47 -12.46 58.81
CA CYS A 419 -20.95 -11.18 58.28
C CYS A 419 -21.97 -10.45 59.19
N LYS A 420 -22.13 -10.89 60.45
CA LYS A 420 -23.03 -10.37 61.51
C LYS A 420 -24.54 -10.56 61.25
N HIS A 421 -24.94 -11.16 60.14
CA HIS A 421 -26.35 -11.54 59.90
C HIS A 421 -26.74 -12.77 60.72
N SER A 422 -27.95 -12.74 61.29
CA SER A 422 -28.44 -13.73 62.26
C SER A 422 -29.86 -14.16 61.90
N TYR A 423 -30.16 -15.45 62.05
CA TYR A 423 -31.39 -16.08 61.58
C TYR A 423 -31.91 -17.13 62.59
N HIS A 424 -33.22 -17.37 62.60
CA HIS A 424 -33.76 -18.61 63.16
C HIS A 424 -33.41 -19.79 62.24
N GLN A 425 -33.17 -20.98 62.79
CA GLN A 425 -32.96 -22.18 61.95
C GLN A 425 -34.14 -22.46 61.00
N LYS A 426 -35.37 -22.08 61.40
CA LYS A 426 -36.61 -22.21 60.59
C LYS A 426 -36.76 -21.14 59.50
N CYS A 427 -35.94 -20.09 59.51
CA CYS A 427 -36.02 -18.96 58.58
C CYS A 427 -34.82 -18.89 57.62
N LEU A 428 -33.97 -19.91 57.63
CA LEU A 428 -32.90 -20.16 56.67
C LEU A 428 -33.35 -21.32 55.76
N PRO A 429 -33.53 -21.14 54.44
CA PRO A 429 -33.79 -22.26 53.53
C PRO A 429 -32.60 -23.22 53.52
N ASP A 430 -32.90 -24.51 53.38
CA ASP A 430 -31.98 -25.63 53.08
C ASP A 430 -30.72 -25.80 53.96
N GLN A 431 -30.61 -25.04 55.06
CA GLN A 431 -29.44 -24.97 55.96
C GLN A 431 -28.15 -24.55 55.24
N ASP A 432 -28.24 -23.58 54.33
CA ASP A 432 -27.12 -23.03 53.56
C ASP A 432 -25.91 -22.62 54.42
N ILE A 433 -24.72 -22.96 53.94
CA ILE A 433 -23.42 -22.58 54.54
C ILE A 433 -23.12 -21.08 54.34
N GLU A 434 -23.84 -20.40 53.43
CA GLU A 434 -23.65 -18.97 53.13
C GLU A 434 -24.87 -18.13 53.54
N CYS A 435 -24.62 -16.92 54.05
CA CYS A 435 -25.67 -15.97 54.40
C CYS A 435 -26.45 -15.53 53.13
N PRO A 436 -27.79 -15.71 53.05
CA PRO A 436 -28.56 -15.38 51.84
C PRO A 436 -28.44 -13.93 51.37
N ILE A 437 -28.27 -12.97 52.28
CA ILE A 437 -28.10 -11.54 51.95
C ILE A 437 -26.72 -11.29 51.29
N CYS A 438 -25.67 -11.93 51.80
CA CYS A 438 -24.31 -11.74 51.32
C CYS A 438 -23.97 -12.62 50.10
N ALA A 439 -24.58 -13.80 49.97
CA ALA A 439 -24.32 -14.78 48.92
C ALA A 439 -24.41 -14.18 47.50
N ARG A 440 -25.38 -13.29 47.24
CA ARG A 440 -25.50 -12.59 45.95
C ARG A 440 -24.33 -11.65 45.64
N HIS A 441 -23.74 -11.01 46.65
CA HIS A 441 -22.55 -10.17 46.46
C HIS A 441 -21.27 -11.02 46.36
N HIS A 442 -21.18 -12.10 47.14
CA HIS A 442 -20.06 -13.02 47.10
C HIS A 442 -19.99 -13.81 45.78
N SER A 443 -21.13 -14.23 45.20
CA SER A 443 -21.19 -14.95 43.91
C SER A 443 -20.70 -14.09 42.74
N VAL A 444 -21.02 -12.80 42.70
CA VAL A 444 -20.47 -11.86 41.70
C VAL A 444 -18.94 -11.78 41.82
N ILE A 445 -18.40 -11.66 43.04
CA ILE A 445 -16.95 -11.62 43.27
C ILE A 445 -16.28 -12.96 42.87
N LYS A 446 -16.92 -14.10 43.17
CA LYS A 446 -16.45 -15.44 42.79
C LYS A 446 -16.36 -15.60 41.26
N GLU A 447 -17.39 -15.21 40.49
CA GLU A 447 -17.35 -15.35 39.03
C GLU A 447 -16.43 -14.33 38.36
N ILE A 448 -16.20 -13.14 38.97
CA ILE A 448 -15.14 -12.21 38.53
C ILE A 448 -13.76 -12.85 38.68
N ARG A 449 -13.45 -13.45 39.85
CA ARG A 449 -12.17 -14.18 40.06
C ARG A 449 -12.01 -15.31 39.04
N ARG A 450 -13.03 -16.15 38.89
CA ARG A 450 -13.06 -17.24 37.91
C ARG A 450 -12.88 -16.77 36.46
N THR A 451 -13.36 -15.57 36.14
CA THR A 451 -13.15 -14.97 34.82
C THR A 451 -11.72 -14.48 34.64
N ASN A 452 -11.12 -13.86 35.65
CA ASN A 452 -9.70 -13.49 35.62
C ASN A 452 -8.78 -14.74 35.55
N GLU A 453 -9.12 -15.82 36.26
CA GLU A 453 -8.41 -17.11 36.20
C GLU A 453 -8.42 -17.70 34.78
N ARG A 454 -9.59 -17.77 34.13
CA ARG A 454 -9.71 -18.20 32.72
C ARG A 454 -8.89 -17.32 31.77
N LEU A 455 -8.78 -16.02 32.06
CA LEU A 455 -7.98 -15.08 31.27
C LEU A 455 -6.47 -15.26 31.49
N ALA A 456 -6.03 -15.81 32.62
CA ALA A 456 -4.62 -16.13 32.85
C ALA A 456 -4.15 -17.28 31.96
N ASP A 457 -4.98 -18.31 31.76
CA ASP A 457 -4.66 -19.41 30.85
C ASP A 457 -4.72 -18.95 29.36
N ALA A 458 -5.46 -17.87 29.05
CA ALA A 458 -5.69 -17.35 27.68
C ALA A 458 -4.56 -16.47 27.10
N HIS A 459 -3.30 -16.93 27.16
CA HIS A 459 -2.10 -16.16 26.81
C HIS A 459 -2.14 -15.45 25.43
N GLY A 460 -2.75 -16.05 24.41
CA GLY A 460 -2.86 -15.44 23.07
C GLY A 460 -3.69 -14.15 23.05
N VAL A 461 -4.74 -14.07 23.88
CA VAL A 461 -5.58 -12.86 24.02
C VAL A 461 -4.80 -11.74 24.71
N PHE A 462 -4.04 -12.08 25.76
CA PHE A 462 -3.14 -11.14 26.43
C PHE A 462 -2.07 -10.60 25.47
N THR A 463 -1.44 -11.46 24.67
CA THR A 463 -0.41 -11.05 23.68
C THR A 463 -0.97 -10.09 22.65
N SER A 464 -2.19 -10.33 22.13
CA SER A 464 -2.87 -9.40 21.22
C SER A 464 -3.15 -8.05 21.88
N SER A 465 -3.68 -8.05 23.10
CA SER A 465 -4.00 -6.82 23.84
C SER A 465 -2.75 -5.99 24.19
N VAL A 466 -1.61 -6.64 24.47
CA VAL A 466 -0.32 -5.99 24.70
C VAL A 466 0.28 -5.43 23.39
N ALA A 467 0.07 -6.07 22.24
CA ALA A 467 0.51 -5.53 20.96
C ALA A 467 -0.23 -4.22 20.58
N GLU A 468 -1.49 -4.07 21.00
CA GLU A 468 -2.29 -2.87 20.77
C GLU A 468 -2.06 -1.78 21.83
N ASN A 469 -2.12 -2.14 23.13
CA ASN A 469 -2.23 -1.17 24.23
C ASN A 469 -1.04 -1.22 25.23
N GLY A 470 -0.02 -2.05 24.95
CA GLY A 470 1.25 -2.07 25.66
C GLY A 470 1.13 -2.09 27.19
N PHE A 471 1.57 -1.00 27.82
CA PHE A 471 1.62 -0.87 29.27
C PHE A 471 0.23 -0.95 29.95
N GLU A 472 -0.83 -0.45 29.32
CA GLU A 472 -2.18 -0.49 29.90
C GLU A 472 -2.70 -1.93 30.02
N ALA A 473 -2.48 -2.75 28.98
CA ALA A 473 -2.82 -4.17 29.00
C ALA A 473 -2.04 -4.93 30.08
N VAL A 474 -0.74 -4.63 30.25
CA VAL A 474 0.10 -5.22 31.31
C VAL A 474 -0.38 -4.79 32.70
N ALA A 475 -0.67 -3.50 32.92
CA ALA A 475 -1.16 -2.98 34.19
C ALA A 475 -2.54 -3.54 34.56
N SER A 476 -3.45 -3.66 33.58
CA SER A 476 -4.78 -4.27 33.77
C SER A 476 -4.66 -5.76 34.09
N ALA A 477 -3.77 -6.50 33.43
CA ALA A 477 -3.52 -7.91 33.72
C ALA A 477 -2.91 -8.12 35.12
N PHE A 478 -1.94 -7.27 35.50
CA PHE A 478 -1.35 -7.27 36.84
C PHE A 478 -2.40 -7.01 37.93
N GLY A 479 -3.21 -5.95 37.79
CA GLY A 479 -4.28 -5.61 38.73
C GLY A 479 -5.40 -6.66 38.82
N ARG A 480 -5.58 -7.50 37.80
CA ARG A 480 -6.50 -8.66 37.81
C ARG A 480 -5.91 -9.93 38.43
N GLY A 481 -4.61 -9.93 38.77
CA GLY A 481 -3.88 -11.09 39.27
C GLY A 481 -3.46 -12.10 38.19
N ILE A 482 -3.62 -11.79 36.90
CA ILE A 482 -3.28 -12.68 35.78
C ILE A 482 -1.77 -12.97 35.73
N LEU A 483 -0.95 -11.98 36.13
CA LEU A 483 0.51 -12.11 36.18
C LEU A 483 1.05 -12.58 37.55
N SER A 484 0.17 -12.81 38.52
CA SER A 484 0.57 -13.32 39.84
C SER A 484 0.81 -14.81 39.77
N ARG A 485 2.01 -15.26 40.16
CA ARG A 485 2.29 -16.70 40.28
C ARG A 485 1.29 -17.30 41.28
N ARG A 486 0.61 -18.40 40.91
CA ARG A 486 -0.15 -19.20 41.88
C ARG A 486 0.79 -19.54 43.04
N LEU A 487 0.35 -19.25 44.25
CA LEU A 487 0.89 -19.87 45.46
C LEU A 487 0.13 -21.19 45.57
N ASP A 488 0.84 -22.30 45.42
CA ASP A 488 0.25 -23.64 45.42
C ASP A 488 -0.45 -23.91 46.76
N GLU A 489 -1.60 -24.59 46.75
CA GLU A 489 -2.57 -24.64 47.86
C GLU A 489 -2.14 -25.47 49.09
N ASP A 490 -0.85 -25.80 49.20
CA ASP A 490 -0.25 -26.74 50.16
C ASP A 490 0.16 -26.10 51.51
N ASN A 491 -0.27 -24.86 51.82
CA ASN A 491 -0.04 -24.28 53.14
C ASN A 491 -1.27 -23.54 53.70
N SER A 492 -1.79 -24.06 54.81
CA SER A 492 -2.90 -23.48 55.57
C SER A 492 -2.46 -22.25 56.36
N GLY A 493 -2.32 -21.10 55.66
CA GLY A 493 -2.00 -19.82 56.28
C GLY A 493 -2.24 -18.65 55.33
N ILE A 494 -3.02 -17.66 55.76
CA ILE A 494 -3.34 -16.47 54.97
C ILE A 494 -2.09 -15.58 54.86
N SER A 495 -1.32 -15.74 53.79
CA SER A 495 -0.19 -14.88 53.46
C SER A 495 -0.58 -13.84 52.41
N VAL A 496 -1.11 -12.70 52.85
CA VAL A 496 -1.17 -11.51 52.01
C VAL A 496 0.24 -10.93 51.92
N VAL A 497 0.82 -10.95 50.72
CA VAL A 497 2.10 -10.28 50.43
C VAL A 497 1.84 -8.80 50.14
N VAL A 498 2.70 -7.93 50.67
CA VAL A 498 2.65 -6.46 50.58
C VAL A 498 3.42 -5.94 49.36
#